data_AF-A0A2N3C8S6-F1
#
_entry.id   AF-A0A2N3C8S6-F1
#
_cell.length_a   1.000
_cell.length_b   1.000
_cell.length_c   1.000
_cell.angle_alpha   90.00
_cell.angle_beta   90.00
_cell.angle_gamma   90.00
#
_symmetry.space_group_name_H-M   'P 1'
#
loop_
_entity.id
_entity.type
_entity.pdbx_description
1 polymer ?
#
loop_
_entity_poly.entity_id
_entity_poly.type
_entity_poly.pdbx_seq_one_letter_code
_entity_poly.pdbx_strand_id
1 'polypeptide(L)'
;MSWKLPDLILVGVPIQSDPFISSIFSTLIGAILGGVIVITGDFFLKKREQHLELIERDYELYIVLVDVINDVWAISSRYFPALDKHGWPISPWAVMQPAIGETEFSTKIPARLLSTIRSPEGRDLPHKALEMTNFRNIIMVANSQFQDFHTKVIEASAPYTDLSQGLRMSAELDKRNPAHKSVIVHIQRADSLAKQLLTLMLDFNEFVIDFAKHYNRYHSTHRVKKFRALLIDVSGIEAQINQYSRFRDATIET
;
A
#
# COMPACT_ATOMS: atom_id res chain seq x y z
N MET A 1 2.76 -31.87 3.73
CA MET A 1 2.79 -32.14 5.18
C MET A 1 1.50 -32.86 5.53
N SER A 2 1.55 -34.17 5.78
CA SER A 2 0.38 -34.99 6.13
C SER A 2 0.05 -34.79 7.61
N TRP A 3 -1.08 -34.13 7.90
CA TRP A 3 -1.57 -33.98 9.27
C TRP A 3 -2.58 -35.09 9.56
N LYS A 4 -2.21 -36.03 10.45
CA LYS A 4 -3.12 -37.03 11.00
C LYS A 4 -3.99 -36.37 12.07
N LEU A 5 -5.30 -36.61 12.01
CA LEU A 5 -6.18 -36.38 13.17
C LEU A 5 -5.64 -37.19 14.37
N PRO A 6 -5.86 -36.74 15.61
CA PRO A 6 -5.68 -37.61 16.75
C PRO A 6 -6.71 -38.75 16.62
N ASP A 7 -6.23 -39.98 16.44
CA ASP A 7 -7.07 -41.16 16.49
C ASP A 7 -7.72 -41.22 17.88
N LEU A 8 -9.04 -41.01 17.93
CA LEU A 8 -9.85 -41.20 19.12
C LEU A 8 -9.99 -42.70 19.35
N ILE A 9 -8.97 -43.32 19.94
CA ILE A 9 -9.04 -44.72 20.36
C ILE A 9 -9.92 -44.76 21.61
N LEU A 10 -11.19 -45.10 21.42
CA LEU A 10 -12.09 -45.57 22.46
C LEU A 10 -11.56 -46.90 23.00
N VAL A 11 -10.65 -46.84 23.97
CA VAL A 11 -10.25 -48.03 24.74
C VAL A 11 -11.41 -48.36 25.68
N GLY A 12 -12.28 -49.26 25.23
CA GLY A 12 -13.25 -49.92 26.11
C GLY A 12 -12.49 -50.77 27.13
N VAL A 13 -12.36 -50.29 28.36
CA VAL A 13 -11.84 -51.07 29.48
C VAL A 13 -13.02 -51.86 30.08
N PRO A 14 -13.05 -53.19 29.98
CA PRO A 14 -14.10 -53.97 30.61
C PRO A 14 -13.81 -54.07 32.11
N ILE A 15 -14.54 -53.30 32.92
CA ILE A 15 -14.49 -53.41 34.38
C ILE A 15 -15.51 -54.48 34.79
N GLN A 16 -15.04 -55.69 35.08
CA GLN A 16 -15.83 -56.71 35.77
C GLN A 16 -15.86 -56.38 37.28
N SER A 17 -16.95 -55.78 37.74
CA SER A 17 -17.43 -55.84 39.13
C SER A 17 -18.90 -55.40 39.22
N ASP A 18 -19.58 -55.83 40.30
CA ASP A 18 -21.03 -55.90 40.52
C ASP A 18 -21.97 -54.98 39.70
N PRO A 19 -23.06 -55.53 39.12
CA PRO A 19 -23.79 -54.95 38.00
C PRO A 19 -24.54 -53.64 38.30
N PHE A 20 -24.86 -53.34 39.57
CA PHE A 20 -25.63 -52.13 39.92
C PHE A 20 -24.75 -50.91 40.23
N ILE A 21 -23.63 -51.11 40.92
CA ILE A 21 -22.73 -50.00 41.31
C ILE A 21 -21.81 -49.66 40.13
N SER A 22 -21.34 -50.65 39.36
CA SER A 22 -20.47 -50.38 38.19
C SER A 22 -21.21 -49.69 37.04
N SER A 23 -22.52 -49.92 36.87
CA SER A 23 -23.33 -49.27 35.84
C SER A 23 -23.54 -47.77 36.08
N ILE A 24 -23.80 -47.37 37.33
CA ILE A 24 -23.97 -45.96 37.69
C ILE A 24 -22.64 -45.20 37.58
N PHE A 25 -21.54 -45.78 38.09
CA PHE A 25 -20.22 -45.16 37.99
C PHE A 25 -19.72 -45.10 36.54
N SER A 26 -19.93 -46.13 35.71
CA SER A 26 -19.55 -46.10 34.29
C SER A 26 -20.36 -45.08 33.48
N THR A 27 -21.64 -44.92 33.77
CA THR A 27 -22.49 -43.90 33.12
C THR A 27 -22.04 -42.48 33.52
N LEU A 28 -21.72 -42.26 34.80
CA LEU A 28 -21.20 -40.97 35.29
C LEU A 28 -19.84 -40.64 34.68
N ILE A 29 -18.93 -41.63 34.62
CA ILE A 29 -17.61 -41.48 33.97
C ILE A 29 -17.78 -41.22 32.47
N GLY A 30 -18.69 -41.92 31.78
CA GLY A 30 -19.01 -41.69 30.37
C GLY A 30 -19.54 -40.28 30.10
N ALA A 31 -20.40 -39.75 30.98
CA ALA A 31 -20.91 -38.38 30.89
C ALA A 31 -19.80 -37.33 31.13
N ILE A 32 -18.92 -37.55 32.11
CA ILE A 32 -17.77 -36.67 32.38
C ILE A 32 -16.80 -36.68 31.20
N LEU A 33 -16.44 -37.86 30.68
CA LEU A 33 -15.55 -38.00 29.52
C LEU A 33 -16.17 -37.39 28.27
N GLY A 34 -17.46 -37.61 28.02
CA GLY A 34 -18.20 -36.97 26.92
C GLY A 34 -18.16 -35.44 27.03
N GLY A 35 -18.41 -34.90 28.23
CA GLY A 35 -18.30 -33.46 28.50
C GLY A 35 -16.88 -32.91 28.26
N VAL A 36 -15.85 -33.60 28.72
CA VAL A 36 -14.44 -33.21 28.52
C VAL A 36 -14.06 -33.23 27.04
N ILE A 37 -14.50 -34.24 26.28
CA ILE A 37 -14.24 -34.35 24.84
C ILE A 37 -14.92 -33.20 24.08
N VAL A 38 -16.18 -32.89 24.40
CA VAL A 38 -16.91 -31.79 23.76
C VAL A 38 -16.27 -30.43 24.07
N ILE A 39 -15.92 -30.17 25.33
CA ILE A 39 -15.28 -28.90 25.73
C ILE A 39 -13.90 -28.76 25.07
N THR A 40 -13.09 -29.83 25.06
CA THR A 40 -11.75 -29.80 24.46
C THR A 40 -11.83 -29.67 22.93
N GLY A 41 -12.79 -30.35 22.30
CA GLY A 41 -13.06 -30.25 20.86
C GLY A 41 -13.50 -28.84 20.45
N ASP A 42 -14.47 -28.26 21.15
CA ASP A 42 -14.96 -26.90 20.91
C ASP A 42 -13.84 -25.86 21.13
N PHE A 43 -13.06 -26.00 22.20
CA PHE A 43 -11.89 -25.14 22.44
C PHE A 43 -10.86 -25.24 21.32
N PHE A 44 -10.59 -26.45 20.81
CA PHE A 44 -9.64 -26.66 19.72
C PHE A 44 -10.13 -26.07 18.39
N LEU A 45 -11.42 -26.27 18.06
CA LEU A 45 -12.05 -25.69 16.87
C LEU A 45 -12.06 -24.16 16.94
N LYS A 46 -12.47 -23.57 18.06
CA LYS A 46 -12.41 -22.11 18.28
C LYS A 46 -11.00 -21.56 18.15
N LYS A 47 -9.99 -22.24 18.73
CA LYS A 47 -8.59 -21.85 18.56
C LYS A 47 -8.12 -21.94 17.11
N ARG A 48 -8.60 -22.94 16.35
CA ARG A 48 -8.29 -23.11 14.93
C ARG A 48 -8.93 -22.02 14.07
N GLU A 49 -10.20 -21.69 14.31
CA GLU A 49 -10.91 -20.60 13.62
C GLU A 49 -10.24 -19.26 13.88
N GLN A 50 -9.96 -18.92 15.14
CA GLN A 50 -9.20 -17.71 15.50
C GLN A 50 -7.83 -17.67 14.82
N HIS A 51 -7.18 -18.82 14.66
CA HIS A 51 -5.89 -18.90 13.98
C HIS A 51 -6.01 -18.62 12.48
N LEU A 52 -7.02 -19.20 11.80
CA LEU A 52 -7.28 -18.97 10.38
C LEU A 52 -7.67 -17.51 10.13
N GLU A 53 -8.51 -16.93 10.97
CA GLU A 53 -8.93 -15.54 10.88
C GLU A 53 -7.74 -14.57 11.03
N LEU A 54 -6.80 -14.86 11.93
CA LEU A 54 -5.57 -14.05 12.06
C LEU A 54 -4.68 -14.14 10.82
N ILE A 55 -4.57 -15.31 10.20
CA ILE A 55 -3.81 -15.48 8.95
C ILE A 55 -4.48 -14.69 7.82
N GLU A 56 -5.80 -14.80 7.69
CA GLU A 56 -6.56 -14.09 6.66
C GLU A 56 -6.39 -12.57 6.79
N ARG A 57 -6.50 -12.04 8.02
CA ARG A 57 -6.30 -10.60 8.27
C ARG A 57 -4.87 -10.14 7.97
N ASP A 58 -3.87 -10.98 8.22
CA ASP A 58 -2.47 -10.67 7.89
C ASP A 58 -2.24 -10.58 6.38
N TYR A 59 -2.84 -11.51 5.64
CA TYR A 59 -2.89 -11.49 4.18
C TYR A 59 -3.60 -10.25 3.63
N GLU A 60 -4.75 -9.93 4.19
CA GLU A 60 -5.53 -8.76 3.80
C GLU A 60 -4.74 -7.46 4.08
N LEU A 61 -4.07 -7.37 5.23
CA LEU A 61 -3.18 -6.26 5.53
C LEU A 61 -2.06 -6.14 4.50
N TYR A 62 -1.38 -7.25 4.17
CA TYR A 62 -0.32 -7.26 3.18
C TYR A 62 -0.80 -6.75 1.82
N ILE A 63 -1.95 -7.23 1.33
CA ILE A 63 -2.54 -6.79 0.05
C ILE A 63 -2.79 -5.28 0.08
N VAL A 64 -3.46 -4.78 1.12
CA VAL A 64 -3.76 -3.35 1.25
C VAL A 64 -2.49 -2.50 1.29
N LEU A 65 -1.44 -2.93 2.00
CA LEU A 65 -0.16 -2.20 2.04
C LEU A 65 0.51 -2.17 0.66
N VAL A 66 0.52 -3.29 -0.05
CA VAL A 66 1.10 -3.41 -1.38
C VAL A 66 0.32 -2.57 -2.40
N ASP A 67 -1.01 -2.53 -2.31
CA ASP A 67 -1.84 -1.69 -3.18
C ASP A 67 -1.52 -0.20 -3.00
N VAL A 68 -1.40 0.27 -1.75
CA VAL A 68 -0.99 1.65 -1.44
C VAL A 68 0.37 1.98 -2.03
N ILE A 69 1.34 1.06 -1.94
CA ILE A 69 2.69 1.25 -2.51
C ILE A 69 2.62 1.29 -4.04
N ASN A 70 1.90 0.35 -4.64
CA ASN A 70 1.79 0.20 -6.09
C ASN A 70 1.08 1.38 -6.76
N ASP A 71 0.09 2.00 -6.10
CA ASP A 71 -0.59 3.18 -6.63
C ASP A 71 0.40 4.31 -6.95
N VAL A 72 1.27 4.65 -6.00
CA VAL A 72 2.26 5.71 -6.19
C VAL A 72 3.37 5.26 -7.13
N TRP A 73 3.81 4.00 -7.01
CA TRP A 73 4.86 3.47 -7.89
C TRP A 73 4.42 3.41 -9.36
N ALA A 74 3.14 3.16 -9.63
CA ALA A 74 2.58 3.20 -10.98
C ALA A 74 2.63 4.60 -11.59
N ILE A 75 2.46 5.65 -10.78
CA ILE A 75 2.60 7.05 -11.23
C ILE A 75 4.07 7.36 -11.47
N SER A 76 4.93 7.07 -10.50
CA SER A 76 6.36 7.39 -10.56
C SER A 76 7.07 6.69 -11.72
N SER A 77 6.73 5.43 -11.98
CA SER A 77 7.27 4.62 -13.10
C SER A 77 6.84 5.12 -14.47
N ARG A 78 5.82 5.99 -14.57
CA ARG A 78 5.46 6.68 -15.82
C ARG A 78 6.21 7.99 -15.97
N TYR A 79 6.27 8.79 -14.90
CA TYR A 79 6.81 10.14 -14.96
C TYR A 79 8.34 10.18 -15.03
N PHE A 80 9.05 9.40 -14.22
CA PHE A 80 10.52 9.46 -14.22
C PHE A 80 11.16 9.05 -15.55
N PRO A 81 10.75 7.93 -16.19
CA PRO A 81 11.32 7.57 -17.50
C PRO A 81 10.98 8.58 -18.60
N ALA A 82 9.80 9.22 -18.53
CA ALA A 82 9.43 10.27 -19.46
C ALA A 82 10.39 11.47 -19.34
N LEU A 83 10.69 11.91 -18.11
CA LEU A 83 11.65 12.99 -17.86
C LEU A 83 13.07 12.63 -18.30
N ASP A 84 13.50 11.39 -18.08
CA ASP A 84 14.82 10.90 -18.51
C ASP A 84 14.96 10.91 -20.03
N LYS A 85 13.93 10.43 -20.75
CA LYS A 85 13.93 10.36 -22.23
C LYS A 85 14.05 11.74 -22.88
N HIS A 86 13.41 12.76 -22.31
CA HIS A 86 13.37 14.09 -22.90
C HIS A 86 14.57 14.98 -22.51
N GLY A 87 15.40 14.52 -21.57
CA GLY A 87 16.62 15.21 -21.14
C GLY A 87 16.33 16.38 -20.19
N TRP A 88 16.88 16.31 -18.99
CA TRP A 88 16.82 17.41 -18.02
C TRP A 88 17.89 18.47 -18.33
N PRO A 89 17.61 19.78 -18.15
CA PRO A 89 16.35 20.37 -17.67
C PRO A 89 15.29 20.51 -18.76
N ILE A 90 14.08 20.04 -18.47
CA ILE A 90 12.86 20.29 -19.26
C ILE A 90 11.72 20.65 -18.31
N SER A 91 10.78 21.49 -18.76
CA SER A 91 9.57 21.78 -18.00
C SER A 91 8.78 20.49 -17.76
N PRO A 92 8.69 19.96 -16.51
CA PRO A 92 8.14 18.63 -16.27
C PRO A 92 6.69 18.48 -16.73
N TRP A 93 5.91 19.57 -16.66
CA TRP A 93 4.53 19.59 -17.13
C TRP A 93 4.39 19.20 -18.60
N ALA A 94 5.37 19.53 -19.45
CA ALA A 94 5.30 19.30 -20.89
C ALA A 94 5.55 17.83 -21.28
N VAL A 95 6.07 17.04 -20.34
CA VAL A 95 6.51 15.66 -20.57
C VAL A 95 5.66 14.67 -19.78
N MET A 96 5.20 15.06 -18.59
CA MET A 96 4.33 14.25 -17.74
C MET A 96 2.92 14.18 -18.33
N GLN A 97 2.61 13.05 -18.96
CA GLN A 97 1.31 12.80 -19.58
C GLN A 97 0.24 12.44 -18.54
N PRO A 98 -1.03 12.84 -18.72
CA PRO A 98 -2.12 12.41 -17.84
C PRO A 98 -2.22 10.89 -17.78
N ALA A 99 -2.32 10.35 -16.57
CA ALA A 99 -2.55 8.94 -16.37
C ALA A 99 -4.07 8.68 -16.37
N ILE A 100 -4.57 8.19 -17.51
CA ILE A 100 -5.97 7.77 -17.64
C ILE A 100 -6.20 6.50 -16.79
N GLY A 101 -7.24 6.51 -15.95
CA GLY A 101 -7.71 5.34 -15.19
C GLY A 101 -7.25 5.25 -13.73
N GLU A 102 -7.08 6.38 -13.03
CA GLU A 102 -6.58 6.39 -11.66
C GLU A 102 -7.54 5.82 -10.60
N THR A 103 -6.93 5.18 -9.62
CA THR A 103 -7.56 4.60 -8.43
C THR A 103 -8.19 5.67 -7.53
N GLU A 104 -9.13 5.29 -6.67
CA GLU A 104 -9.81 6.22 -5.76
C GLU A 104 -8.80 7.05 -4.93
N PHE A 105 -9.06 8.34 -4.74
CA PHE A 105 -8.18 9.26 -4.01
C PHE A 105 -8.15 9.02 -2.48
N SER A 106 -9.06 8.19 -1.96
CA SER A 106 -9.22 7.96 -0.52
C SER A 106 -9.16 6.48 -0.18
N THR A 107 -7.94 5.98 -0.01
CA THR A 107 -7.74 4.65 0.56
C THR A 107 -7.67 4.75 2.08
N LYS A 108 -8.25 3.78 2.78
CA LYS A 108 -8.14 3.65 4.25
C LYS A 108 -7.77 2.22 4.60
N ILE A 109 -6.81 2.06 5.50
CA ILE A 109 -6.52 0.76 6.10
C ILE A 109 -7.56 0.50 7.20
N PRO A 110 -8.35 -0.58 7.12
CA PRO A 110 -9.30 -0.91 8.18
C PRO A 110 -8.57 -1.11 9.52
N ALA A 111 -9.07 -0.48 10.59
CA ALA A 111 -8.45 -0.56 11.92
C ALA A 111 -8.31 -2.01 12.43
N ARG A 112 -9.23 -2.91 12.01
CA ARG A 112 -9.16 -4.34 12.33
C ARG A 112 -7.88 -5.00 11.80
N LEU A 113 -7.36 -4.55 10.66
CA LEU A 113 -6.15 -5.10 10.04
C LEU A 113 -4.91 -4.61 10.77
N LEU A 114 -4.83 -3.32 11.12
CA LEU A 114 -3.71 -2.78 11.90
C LEU A 114 -3.55 -3.47 13.25
N SER A 115 -4.66 -3.98 13.80
CA SER A 115 -4.63 -4.74 15.05
C SER A 115 -3.90 -6.08 14.93
N THR A 116 -3.52 -6.59 13.75
CA THR A 116 -2.74 -7.83 13.64
C THR A 116 -1.29 -7.65 14.11
N ILE A 117 -0.78 -6.42 14.07
CA ILE A 117 0.57 -6.08 14.53
C ILE A 117 0.53 -5.91 16.06
N ARG A 118 0.96 -6.94 16.80
CA ARG A 118 0.77 -7.02 18.27
C ARG A 118 2.04 -7.20 19.10
N SER A 119 3.22 -6.89 18.57
CA SER A 119 4.48 -7.07 19.32
C SER A 119 5.26 -5.76 19.50
N PRO A 120 6.16 -5.69 20.50
CA PRO A 120 7.03 -4.54 20.70
C PRO A 120 7.85 -4.19 19.44
N GLU A 121 8.29 -5.20 18.69
CA GLU A 121 9.06 -5.05 17.46
C GLU A 121 8.24 -4.44 16.31
N GLY A 122 6.91 -4.45 16.40
CA GLY A 122 6.01 -3.87 15.40
C GLY A 122 5.28 -2.61 15.86
N ARG A 123 5.59 -2.08 17.05
CA ARG A 123 4.82 -1.01 17.70
C ARG A 123 4.55 0.21 16.81
N ASP A 124 5.51 0.58 15.98
CA ASP A 124 5.41 1.78 15.14
C ASP A 124 4.89 1.49 13.73
N LEU A 125 4.79 0.23 13.31
CA LEU A 125 4.31 -0.14 11.98
C LEU A 125 2.87 0.30 11.70
N PRO A 126 1.90 0.20 12.64
CA PRO A 126 0.56 0.71 12.42
C PRO A 126 0.54 2.21 12.11
N HIS A 127 1.36 2.99 12.81
CA HIS A 127 1.48 4.42 12.58
C HIS A 127 2.07 4.70 11.20
N LYS A 128 3.18 4.05 10.86
CA LYS A 128 3.84 4.22 9.56
C LYS A 128 2.92 3.80 8.40
N ALA A 129 2.10 2.76 8.58
CA ALA A 129 1.13 2.33 7.57
C ALA A 129 0.02 3.39 7.34
N LEU A 130 -0.45 4.03 8.40
CA LEU A 130 -1.41 5.14 8.31
C LEU A 130 -0.79 6.37 7.64
N GLU A 131 0.44 6.71 8.01
CA GLU A 131 1.20 7.78 7.35
C GLU A 131 1.40 7.50 5.86
N MET A 132 1.81 6.28 5.50
CA MET A 132 1.96 5.84 4.11
C MET A 132 0.66 6.06 3.33
N THR A 133 -0.47 5.66 3.90
CA THR A 133 -1.78 5.78 3.26
C THR A 133 -2.17 7.25 3.08
N ASN A 134 -1.95 8.08 4.10
CA ASN A 134 -2.20 9.52 4.01
C ASN A 134 -1.30 10.18 2.97
N PHE A 135 -0.03 9.80 2.92
CA PHE A 135 0.94 10.31 1.96
C PHE A 135 0.54 9.94 0.53
N ARG A 136 0.18 8.66 0.30
CA ARG A 136 -0.39 8.21 -0.98
C ARG A 136 -1.62 9.03 -1.37
N ASN A 137 -2.56 9.26 -0.45
CA ASN A 137 -3.77 10.04 -0.76
C ASN A 137 -3.43 11.49 -1.16
N ILE A 138 -2.45 12.13 -0.51
CA ILE A 138 -1.98 13.48 -0.89
C ILE A 138 -1.41 13.47 -2.32
N ILE A 139 -0.58 12.47 -2.66
CA ILE A 139 0.01 12.33 -3.99
C ILE A 139 -1.08 12.15 -5.05
N MET A 140 -2.07 11.31 -4.79
CA MET A 140 -3.15 11.04 -5.72
C MET A 140 -4.02 12.28 -5.97
N VAL A 141 -4.30 13.08 -4.93
CA VAL A 141 -4.99 14.37 -5.07
C VAL A 141 -4.16 15.36 -5.88
N ALA A 142 -2.86 15.49 -5.57
CA ALA A 142 -1.96 16.38 -6.29
C ALA A 142 -1.82 15.99 -7.77
N ASN A 143 -1.79 14.69 -8.05
CA ASN A 143 -1.72 14.15 -9.40
C ASN A 143 -3.01 14.42 -10.19
N SER A 144 -4.19 14.25 -9.58
CA SER A 144 -5.46 14.64 -10.21
C SER A 144 -5.51 16.14 -10.52
N GLN A 145 -5.09 16.99 -9.59
CA GLN A 145 -5.01 18.44 -9.84
C GLN A 145 -4.03 18.77 -10.97
N PHE A 146 -2.91 18.06 -11.05
CA PHE A 146 -1.95 18.21 -12.14
C PHE A 146 -2.58 17.87 -13.49
N GLN A 147 -3.35 16.79 -13.58
CA GLN A 147 -4.04 16.38 -14.81
C GLN A 147 -5.08 17.41 -15.26
N ASP A 148 -5.84 17.98 -14.31
CA ASP A 148 -6.80 19.04 -14.59
C ASP A 148 -6.10 20.30 -15.15
N PHE A 149 -4.99 20.71 -14.54
CA PHE A 149 -4.21 21.84 -15.03
C PHE A 149 -3.56 21.56 -16.38
N HIS A 150 -3.01 20.37 -16.58
CA HIS A 150 -2.41 19.95 -17.84
C HIS A 150 -3.44 19.99 -18.98
N THR A 151 -4.65 19.47 -18.73
CA THR A 151 -5.77 19.50 -19.70
C THR A 151 -6.15 20.94 -20.04
N LYS A 152 -6.30 21.80 -19.03
CA LYS A 152 -6.60 23.24 -19.25
C LYS A 152 -5.51 23.96 -20.04
N VAL A 153 -4.23 23.61 -19.81
CA VAL A 153 -3.12 24.18 -20.60
C VAL A 153 -3.24 23.74 -22.06
N ILE A 154 -3.51 22.46 -22.34
CA ILE A 154 -3.69 21.96 -23.72
C ILE A 154 -4.87 22.66 -24.40
N GLU A 155 -6.03 22.71 -23.75
CA GLU A 155 -7.24 23.34 -24.28
C GLU A 155 -7.03 24.84 -24.54
N ALA A 156 -6.42 25.55 -23.59
CA ALA A 156 -6.13 26.98 -23.73
C ALA A 156 -5.03 27.27 -24.75
N SER A 157 -4.15 26.30 -25.05
CA SER A 157 -3.07 26.41 -26.03
C SER A 157 -3.49 25.98 -27.45
N ALA A 158 -4.61 25.26 -27.60
CA ALA A 158 -5.11 24.75 -28.88
C ALA A 158 -5.35 25.83 -29.95
N PRO A 159 -5.83 27.05 -29.62
CA PRO A 159 -5.96 28.13 -30.62
C PRO A 159 -4.63 28.73 -31.07
N TYR A 160 -3.53 28.43 -30.37
CA TYR A 160 -2.22 29.07 -30.55
C TYR A 160 -1.15 28.12 -31.08
N THR A 161 -1.51 26.87 -31.41
CA THR A 161 -0.57 25.81 -31.79
C THR A 161 0.06 26.04 -33.17
N ASP A 162 -0.59 26.83 -34.05
CA ASP A 162 -0.02 27.30 -35.33
C ASP A 162 0.95 28.49 -35.18
N LEU A 163 1.00 29.14 -34.02
CA LEU A 163 1.99 30.19 -33.68
C LEU A 163 3.31 29.59 -33.15
N SER A 164 3.50 28.29 -33.32
CA SER A 164 4.60 27.46 -32.82
C SER A 164 6.01 27.82 -33.29
N GLN A 165 6.19 28.90 -34.07
CA GLN A 165 7.52 29.47 -34.33
C GLN A 165 7.95 30.57 -33.34
N GLY A 166 7.13 30.95 -32.35
CA GLY A 166 7.35 32.20 -31.63
C GLY A 166 7.02 32.22 -30.14
N LEU A 167 7.37 31.19 -29.35
CA LEU A 167 7.37 31.31 -27.87
C LEU A 167 8.47 32.26 -27.34
N ARG A 168 9.26 32.89 -28.21
CA ARG A 168 10.03 34.11 -27.91
C ARG A 168 9.11 35.33 -28.11
N MET A 169 8.27 35.61 -27.13
CA MET A 169 7.28 36.69 -27.19
C MET A 169 7.87 38.08 -26.92
N SER A 170 7.43 39.07 -27.69
CA SER A 170 7.60 40.49 -27.40
C SER A 170 6.38 41.05 -26.66
N ALA A 171 6.55 42.16 -25.93
CA ALA A 171 5.49 42.88 -25.24
C ALA A 171 4.33 43.36 -26.16
N GLU A 172 4.54 43.33 -27.47
CA GLU A 172 3.55 43.70 -28.49
C GLU A 172 2.44 42.64 -28.66
N LEU A 173 2.79 41.35 -28.55
CA LEU A 173 1.83 40.24 -28.68
C LEU A 173 0.92 40.15 -27.45
N ASP A 174 1.49 40.41 -26.27
CA ASP A 174 0.79 40.49 -24.98
C ASP A 174 -0.29 41.59 -24.93
N LYS A 175 -0.10 42.67 -25.69
CA LYS A 175 -1.11 43.73 -25.85
C LYS A 175 -2.25 43.33 -26.78
N ARG A 176 -2.00 42.45 -27.75
CA ARG A 176 -2.98 42.04 -28.77
C ARG A 176 -3.80 40.82 -28.37
N ASN A 177 -3.32 40.01 -27.43
CA ASN A 177 -4.00 38.76 -27.05
C ASN A 177 -3.94 38.50 -25.53
N PRO A 178 -4.80 39.13 -24.71
CA PRO A 178 -4.75 39.02 -23.24
C PRO A 178 -4.97 37.59 -22.72
N ALA A 179 -5.65 36.73 -23.49
CA ALA A 179 -5.84 35.29 -23.18
C ALA A 179 -4.52 34.50 -23.19
N HIS A 180 -3.47 35.01 -23.84
CA HIS A 180 -2.14 34.41 -23.81
C HIS A 180 -1.50 34.51 -22.41
N LYS A 181 -1.80 35.56 -21.64
CA LYS A 181 -1.30 35.70 -20.27
C LYS A 181 -1.87 34.63 -19.33
N SER A 182 -3.13 34.23 -19.52
CA SER A 182 -3.71 33.12 -18.76
C SER A 182 -3.02 31.79 -19.07
N VAL A 183 -2.65 31.53 -20.33
CA VAL A 183 -1.92 30.30 -20.72
C VAL A 183 -0.57 30.23 -19.99
N ILE A 184 0.19 31.34 -19.97
CA ILE A 184 1.48 31.41 -19.25
C ILE A 184 1.30 31.10 -17.75
N VAL A 185 0.26 31.68 -17.12
CA VAL A 185 -0.03 31.42 -15.70
C VAL A 185 -0.40 29.95 -15.47
N HIS A 186 -1.19 29.34 -16.35
CA HIS A 186 -1.54 27.93 -16.26
C HIS A 186 -0.32 27.01 -16.43
N ILE A 187 0.58 27.34 -17.36
CA ILE A 187 1.86 26.64 -17.56
C ILE A 187 2.72 26.72 -16.29
N GLN A 188 2.89 27.91 -15.71
CA GLN A 188 3.67 28.07 -14.47
C GLN A 188 3.10 27.28 -13.30
N ARG A 189 1.76 27.24 -13.17
CA ARG A 189 1.10 26.44 -12.12
C ARG A 189 1.24 24.94 -12.36
N ALA A 190 1.09 24.48 -13.60
CA ALA A 190 1.28 23.08 -13.96
C ALA A 190 2.74 22.64 -13.73
N ASP A 191 3.72 23.48 -14.08
CA ASP A 191 5.15 23.23 -13.85
C ASP A 191 5.48 23.14 -12.36
N SER A 192 5.00 24.11 -11.56
CA SER A 192 5.21 24.11 -10.11
C SER A 192 4.61 22.88 -9.44
N LEU A 193 3.37 22.51 -9.81
CA LEU A 193 2.71 21.33 -9.26
C LEU A 193 3.40 20.03 -9.71
N ALA A 194 3.87 19.95 -10.95
CA ALA A 194 4.64 18.81 -11.45
C ALA A 194 5.93 18.61 -10.66
N LYS A 195 6.69 19.69 -10.38
CA LYS A 195 7.89 19.63 -9.55
C LYS A 195 7.58 19.13 -8.14
N GLN A 196 6.55 19.69 -7.49
CA GLN A 196 6.11 19.25 -6.16
C GLN A 196 5.72 17.78 -6.16
N LEU A 197 4.98 17.32 -7.17
CA LEU A 197 4.57 15.93 -7.30
C LEU A 197 5.77 14.98 -7.43
N LEU A 198 6.78 15.35 -8.22
CA LEU A 198 8.04 14.60 -8.34
C LEU A 198 8.77 14.48 -7.00
N THR A 199 8.87 15.57 -6.25
CA THR A 199 9.46 15.54 -4.90
C THR A 199 8.67 14.63 -3.96
N LEU A 200 7.34 14.78 -3.92
CA LEU A 200 6.48 13.95 -3.07
C LEU A 200 6.58 12.45 -3.41
N MET A 201 6.70 12.09 -4.69
CA MET A 201 6.90 10.69 -5.09
C MET A 201 8.26 10.14 -4.67
N LEU A 202 9.33 10.93 -4.75
CA LEU A 202 10.65 10.52 -4.26
C LEU A 202 10.62 10.33 -2.74
N ASP A 203 10.07 11.29 -2.01
CA ASP A 203 9.93 11.24 -0.55
C ASP A 203 9.06 10.04 -0.12
N PHE A 204 7.98 9.75 -0.85
CA PHE A 204 7.16 8.56 -0.62
C PHE A 204 7.93 7.27 -0.86
N ASN A 205 8.69 7.17 -1.95
CA ASN A 205 9.51 6.00 -2.23
C ASN A 205 10.56 5.77 -1.12
N GLU A 206 11.21 6.83 -0.61
CA GLU A 206 12.13 6.74 0.53
C GLU A 206 11.41 6.22 1.79
N PHE A 207 10.23 6.77 2.07
CA PHE A 207 9.38 6.32 3.19
C PHE A 207 8.99 4.84 3.06
N VAL A 208 8.60 4.39 1.85
CA VAL A 208 8.22 2.99 1.58
C VAL A 208 9.39 2.05 1.82
N ILE A 209 10.61 2.42 1.42
CA ILE A 209 11.80 1.58 1.66
C ILE A 209 12.06 1.41 3.15
N ASP A 210 11.97 2.49 3.94
CA ASP A 210 12.12 2.41 5.40
C ASP A 210 11.00 1.56 6.04
N PHE A 211 9.75 1.79 5.62
CA PHE A 211 8.60 1.01 6.06
C PHE A 211 8.78 -0.48 5.74
N ALA A 212 9.14 -0.83 4.52
CA ALA A 212 9.33 -2.21 4.08
C ALA A 212 10.48 -2.89 4.83
N LYS A 213 11.59 -2.18 5.10
CA LYS A 213 12.69 -2.69 5.93
C LYS A 213 12.21 -3.02 7.35
N HIS A 214 11.41 -2.13 7.95
CA HIS A 214 10.83 -2.36 9.28
C HIS A 214 9.81 -3.52 9.26
N TYR A 215 8.91 -3.54 8.28
CA TYR A 215 7.90 -4.58 8.11
C TYR A 215 8.54 -5.97 7.89
N ASN A 216 9.51 -6.07 6.99
CA ASN A 216 10.22 -7.31 6.71
C ASN A 216 11.03 -7.79 7.93
N ARG A 217 11.64 -6.89 8.71
CA ARG A 217 12.29 -7.23 9.98
C ARG A 217 11.29 -7.76 11.01
N TYR A 218 10.15 -7.10 11.15
CA TYR A 218 9.07 -7.55 12.03
C TYR A 218 8.60 -8.96 11.63
N HIS A 219 8.25 -9.19 10.36
CA HIS A 219 7.77 -10.48 9.87
C HIS A 219 8.83 -11.61 9.94
N SER A 220 10.12 -11.29 9.80
CA SER A 220 11.20 -12.29 9.89
C SER A 220 11.61 -12.66 11.31
N THR A 221 11.42 -11.76 12.29
CA THR A 221 11.84 -11.97 13.69
C THR A 221 10.69 -12.42 14.60
N HIS A 222 9.45 -12.27 14.17
CA HIS A 222 8.29 -12.64 14.95
C HIS A 222 8.24 -14.17 15.19
N ARG A 223 8.57 -14.58 16.44
CA ARG A 223 8.73 -15.99 16.86
C ARG A 223 7.50 -16.86 16.65
N VAL A 224 6.35 -16.23 16.48
CA VAL A 224 5.11 -16.93 16.16
C VAL A 224 5.11 -17.23 14.66
N LYS A 225 5.56 -18.44 14.26
CA LYS A 225 5.50 -19.02 12.90
C LYS A 225 4.10 -19.05 12.25
N LYS A 226 3.12 -18.34 12.81
CA LYS A 226 1.72 -18.28 12.37
C LYS A 226 1.54 -17.33 11.17
N PHE A 227 2.47 -16.40 10.97
CA PHE A 227 2.46 -15.49 9.83
C PHE A 227 3.34 -16.09 8.73
N ARG A 228 2.83 -16.16 7.51
CA ARG A 228 3.66 -16.54 6.37
C ARG A 228 4.70 -15.42 6.15
N ALA A 229 5.84 -15.75 5.54
CA ALA A 229 6.87 -14.77 5.19
C ALA A 229 6.41 -13.87 4.03
N LEU A 230 5.32 -13.12 4.25
CA LEU A 230 4.84 -12.09 3.35
C LEU A 230 5.79 -10.92 3.52
N LEU A 231 6.69 -10.76 2.56
CA LEU A 231 7.67 -9.69 2.53
C LEU A 231 7.27 -8.70 1.44
N ILE A 232 7.47 -7.43 1.73
CA ILE A 232 7.29 -6.37 0.75
C ILE A 232 8.60 -6.29 -0.04
N ASP A 233 8.53 -6.58 -1.34
CA ASP A 233 9.63 -6.37 -2.26
C ASP A 233 9.68 -4.91 -2.70
N VAL A 234 10.79 -4.25 -2.40
CA VAL A 234 11.04 -2.83 -2.76
C VAL A 234 12.19 -2.68 -3.74
N SER A 235 12.71 -3.77 -4.31
CA SER A 235 13.88 -3.75 -5.20
C SER A 235 13.68 -2.82 -6.41
N GLY A 236 12.49 -2.84 -7.02
CA GLY A 236 12.12 -1.93 -8.12
C GLY A 236 12.06 -0.46 -7.70
N ILE A 237 11.62 -0.19 -6.47
CA ILE A 237 11.55 1.16 -5.90
C ILE A 237 12.95 1.67 -5.57
N GLU A 238 13.80 0.83 -4.96
CA GLU A 238 15.21 1.15 -4.66
C GLU A 238 15.99 1.44 -5.96
N ALA A 239 15.79 0.65 -7.01
CA ALA A 239 16.39 0.92 -8.32
C ALA A 239 15.94 2.27 -8.90
N GLN A 240 14.65 2.58 -8.79
CA GLN A 240 14.09 3.85 -9.26
C GLN A 240 14.69 5.04 -8.50
N ILE A 241 14.76 5.02 -7.17
CA ILE A 241 15.38 6.10 -6.38
C ILE A 241 16.84 6.30 -6.78
N ASN A 242 17.62 5.22 -6.86
CA ASN A 242 19.04 5.31 -7.18
C ASN A 242 19.30 5.94 -8.55
N GLN A 243 18.40 5.72 -9.51
CA GLN A 243 18.51 6.29 -10.85
C GLN A 243 18.07 7.77 -10.90
N TYR A 244 17.04 8.13 -10.13
CA TYR A 244 16.30 9.38 -10.31
C TYR A 244 16.43 10.37 -9.15
N SER A 245 17.19 10.04 -8.10
CA SER A 245 17.48 10.93 -6.97
C SER A 245 18.05 12.28 -7.39
N ARG A 246 18.83 12.33 -8.49
CA ARG A 246 19.36 13.57 -9.09
C ARG A 246 18.30 14.62 -9.46
N PHE A 247 17.05 14.20 -9.69
CA PHE A 247 15.97 15.14 -9.98
C PHE A 247 15.56 15.94 -8.74
N ARG A 248 15.77 15.40 -7.53
CA ARG A 248 15.48 16.09 -6.26
C ARG A 248 16.29 17.36 -6.13
N ASP A 249 17.60 17.24 -6.32
CA ASP A 249 18.55 18.35 -6.19
C ASP A 249 18.24 19.44 -7.22
N ALA A 250 17.88 19.05 -8.45
CA ALA A 250 17.57 19.98 -9.52
C ALA A 250 16.20 20.68 -9.37
N THR A 251 15.25 20.09 -8.63
CA THR A 251 13.96 20.76 -8.33
C THR A 251 14.05 21.82 -7.23
N ILE A 252 15.09 21.82 -6.39
CA ILE A 252 15.27 22.75 -5.27
C ILE A 252 16.01 24.03 -5.70
N GLU A 253 16.82 23.98 -6.76
CA GLU A 253 17.69 25.09 -7.20
C GLU A 253 17.04 26.08 -8.19
N THR A 254 15.75 25.91 -8.56
CA THR A 254 15.04 26.79 -9.52
C THR A 254 13.67 27.25 -9.01
#